data_AF-A0A194X2I4-F1
#
_entry.id   AF-A0A194X2I4-F1
#
_cell.length_a   1.000
_cell.length_b   1.000
_cell.length_c   1.000
_cell.angle_alpha   90.00
_cell.angle_beta   90.00
_cell.angle_gamma   90.00
#
_symmetry.space_group_name_H-M   'P 1'
#
loop_
_entity.id
_entity.type
_entity.pdbx_description
1 polymer ?
#
loop_
_entity_poly.entity_id
_entity_poly.type
_entity_poly.pdbx_seq_one_letter_code
_entity_poly.pdbx_strand_id
1 'polypeptide(L)'
;MNILVDPDTGHITGVVDWADATIEPFGMALWGLESVLGCSGPTGWSYFGSDPSYSHLGCDPSRSRALFWRAFLREIEWKISDECRHAVNEVRTLGVLLRYGFRWENGTVSPVKDTTYLDVFLKDELKLAEESHGSEGTD
;
A
#
# COMPACT_ATOMS: atom_id res chain seq x y z
N MET A 1 8.23 7.89 5.67
CA MET A 1 8.92 7.34 4.49
C MET A 1 10.30 7.98 4.44
N ASN A 2 11.32 7.20 4.14
CA ASN A 2 12.72 7.65 4.19
C ASN A 2 13.29 7.76 2.77
N ILE A 3 12.56 8.43 1.88
CA ILE A 3 12.90 8.62 0.46
C ILE A 3 13.14 10.12 0.23
N LEU A 4 14.29 10.44 -0.37
CA LEU A 4 14.61 11.79 -0.83
C LEU A 4 14.13 11.95 -2.26
N VAL A 5 13.52 13.10 -2.55
CA VAL A 5 12.93 13.41 -3.85
C VAL A 5 13.43 14.79 -4.30
N ASP A 6 13.83 14.88 -5.56
CA ASP A 6 14.12 16.14 -6.22
C ASP A 6 12.81 16.94 -6.38
N PRO A 7 12.70 18.17 -5.84
CA PRO A 7 11.43 18.90 -5.80
C PRO A 7 10.97 19.41 -7.17
N ASP A 8 11.89 19.56 -8.14
CA ASP A 8 11.59 20.10 -9.46
C ASP A 8 11.13 19.00 -10.43
N THR A 9 11.68 17.78 -10.27
CA THR A 9 11.45 16.66 -11.19
C THR A 9 10.64 15.52 -10.60
N GLY A 10 10.56 15.41 -9.28
CA GLY A 10 9.94 14.28 -8.58
C GLY A 10 10.78 13.00 -8.60
N HIS A 11 12.02 13.05 -9.09
CA HIS A 11 12.90 11.87 -9.11
C HIS A 11 13.37 11.49 -7.70
N ILE A 12 13.41 10.18 -7.43
CA ILE A 12 14.02 9.65 -6.21
C ILE A 12 15.53 9.86 -6.29
N THR A 13 16.09 10.57 -5.32
CA THR A 13 17.53 10.89 -5.25
C THR A 13 18.26 10.10 -4.17
N GLY A 14 17.53 9.44 -3.27
CA GLY A 14 18.13 8.58 -2.25
C GLY A 14 17.13 7.90 -1.33
N VAL A 15 17.61 6.89 -0.61
CA VAL A 15 16.90 6.21 0.48
C VAL A 15 17.77 6.29 1.72
N VAL A 16 17.21 6.78 2.83
CA VAL A 16 17.94 7.06 4.07
C VAL A 16 17.36 6.25 5.23
N ASP A 17 17.98 6.38 6.41
CA ASP A 17 17.49 5.81 7.67
C ASP A 17 17.21 4.29 7.59
N TRP A 18 18.32 3.55 7.57
CA TRP A 18 18.39 2.10 7.44
C TRP A 18 18.53 1.37 8.79
N ALA A 19 18.42 2.08 9.92
CA ALA A 19 18.72 1.53 11.24
C ALA A 19 17.83 0.33 11.61
N ASP A 20 16.57 0.35 11.15
CA ASP A 20 15.57 -0.70 11.40
C ASP A 20 15.33 -1.60 10.17
N ALA A 21 16.23 -1.61 9.19
CA ALA A 21 16.08 -2.45 8.01
C ALA A 21 16.21 -3.95 8.36
N THR A 22 15.22 -4.75 7.96
CA THR A 22 15.19 -6.21 8.17
C THR A 22 15.05 -6.97 6.85
N ILE A 23 15.40 -8.27 6.87
CA ILE A 23 15.13 -9.18 5.75
C ILE A 23 13.70 -9.70 5.91
N GLU A 24 12.82 -9.36 4.97
CA GLU A 24 11.40 -9.72 4.98
C GLU A 24 10.94 -10.24 3.62
N PRO A 25 9.79 -10.93 3.53
CA PRO A 25 9.18 -11.29 2.26
C PRO A 25 8.91 -10.06 1.38
N PHE A 26 9.22 -10.18 0.09
CA PHE A 26 8.91 -9.12 -0.88
C PHE A 26 7.39 -8.87 -0.91
N GLY A 27 7.00 -7.60 -0.80
CA GLY A 27 5.61 -7.20 -0.55
C GLY A 27 5.43 -6.55 0.81
N MET A 28 6.22 -6.95 1.83
CA MET A 28 6.01 -6.49 3.20
C MET A 28 6.13 -4.97 3.32
N ALA A 29 7.14 -4.39 2.66
CA ALA A 29 7.37 -2.94 2.63
C ALA A 29 6.48 -2.18 1.61
N LEU A 30 5.63 -2.85 0.82
CA LEU A 30 4.76 -2.19 -0.16
C LEU A 30 3.62 -1.39 0.48
N TRP A 31 3.42 -1.44 1.80
CA TRP A 31 2.65 -0.41 2.51
C TRP A 31 3.21 1.01 2.24
N GLY A 32 4.52 1.13 2.00
CA GLY A 32 5.17 2.39 1.67
C GLY A 32 4.82 2.89 0.27
N LEU A 33 4.55 1.98 -0.68
CA LEU A 33 4.02 2.35 -1.99
C LEU A 33 2.67 3.04 -1.84
N GLU A 34 1.79 2.52 -0.98
CA GLU A 34 0.50 3.17 -0.72
C GLU A 34 0.69 4.60 -0.21
N SER A 35 1.70 4.83 0.64
CA SER A 35 2.06 6.18 1.09
C SER A 35 2.60 7.12 0.01
N VAL A 36 3.16 6.59 -1.09
CA VAL A 36 3.57 7.40 -2.27
C VAL A 36 2.35 7.79 -3.10
N LEU A 37 1.33 6.93 -3.15
CA LEU A 37 0.18 7.07 -4.04
C LEU A 37 -0.94 7.96 -3.48
N GLY A 38 -0.82 8.42 -2.24
CA GLY A 38 -1.82 9.25 -1.58
C GLY A 38 -1.26 10.11 -0.48
N CYS A 39 -2.15 10.81 0.22
CA CYS A 39 -1.79 11.63 1.36
C CYS A 39 -2.91 11.67 2.40
N SER A 40 -2.55 12.01 3.64
CA SER A 40 -3.53 12.33 4.68
C SER A 40 -3.95 13.80 4.55
N GLY A 41 -5.25 14.06 4.49
CA GLY A 41 -5.85 15.39 4.55
C GLY A 41 -6.83 15.53 5.72
N PRO A 42 -7.52 16.69 5.82
CA PRO A 42 -8.50 16.96 6.87
C PRO A 42 -9.67 15.96 6.95
N THR A 43 -9.96 15.27 5.84
CA THR A 43 -11.03 14.27 5.73
C THR A 43 -10.51 12.83 5.77
N GLY A 44 -9.26 12.62 6.16
CA GLY A 44 -8.60 11.31 6.18
C GLY A 44 -7.68 11.08 4.98
N TRP A 45 -7.36 9.82 4.70
CA TRP A 45 -6.49 9.45 3.58
C TRP A 45 -7.23 9.57 2.25
N SER A 46 -6.56 10.12 1.24
CA SER A 46 -7.01 10.07 -0.14
C SER A 46 -5.87 9.73 -1.10
N TYR A 47 -6.16 8.90 -2.11
CA TYR A 47 -5.23 8.66 -3.20
C TYR A 47 -5.21 9.85 -4.13
N PHE A 48 -4.02 10.22 -4.63
CA PHE A 48 -3.90 11.28 -5.62
C PHE A 48 -4.75 10.93 -6.84
N GLY A 49 -5.60 11.89 -7.25
CA GLY A 49 -6.56 11.82 -8.37
C GLY A 49 -7.91 11.14 -8.08
N SER A 50 -8.12 10.54 -6.90
CA SER A 50 -9.46 10.17 -6.40
C SER A 50 -10.20 11.34 -5.73
N ASP A 51 -9.43 12.26 -5.16
CA ASP A 51 -9.93 13.49 -4.53
C ASP A 51 -10.03 14.61 -5.59
N PRO A 52 -11.16 15.34 -5.69
CA PRO A 52 -11.31 16.47 -6.59
C PRO A 52 -10.22 17.55 -6.42
N SER A 53 -9.70 17.74 -5.20
CA SER A 53 -8.61 18.68 -4.92
C SER A 53 -7.29 18.26 -5.58
N TYR A 54 -7.09 16.96 -5.81
CA TYR A 54 -5.94 16.37 -6.48
C TYR A 54 -6.27 15.86 -7.90
N SER A 55 -7.46 16.18 -8.44
CA SER A 55 -7.91 15.71 -9.75
C SER A 55 -7.02 16.16 -10.91
N HIS A 56 -6.33 17.30 -10.76
CA HIS A 56 -5.35 17.79 -11.72
C HIS A 56 -4.11 16.89 -11.84
N LEU A 57 -3.87 16.01 -10.86
CA LEU A 57 -2.82 14.98 -10.91
C LEU A 57 -3.25 13.75 -11.74
N GLY A 58 -4.55 13.61 -12.06
CA GLY A 58 -5.05 12.71 -13.11
C GLY A 58 -4.83 11.20 -12.89
N CYS A 59 -4.59 10.78 -11.65
CA CYS A 59 -4.24 9.40 -11.32
C CYS A 59 -5.39 8.68 -10.61
N ASP A 60 -5.81 7.53 -11.13
CA ASP A 60 -6.62 6.59 -10.35
C ASP A 60 -5.65 5.66 -9.58
N PRO A 61 -5.89 5.33 -8.29
CA PRO A 61 -5.00 4.44 -7.54
C PRO A 61 -4.74 3.10 -8.23
N SER A 62 -5.72 2.50 -8.92
CA SER A 62 -5.53 1.26 -9.68
C SER A 62 -4.55 1.46 -10.84
N ARG A 63 -4.67 2.58 -11.55
CA ARG A 63 -3.72 2.96 -12.60
C ARG A 63 -2.32 3.15 -12.06
N SER A 64 -2.15 3.79 -10.91
CA SER A 64 -0.84 4.04 -10.31
C SER A 64 -0.17 2.74 -9.83
N ARG A 65 -0.94 1.82 -9.23
CA ARG A 65 -0.43 0.47 -8.91
C ARG A 65 -0.06 -0.31 -10.17
N ALA A 66 -0.82 -0.19 -11.26
CA ALA A 66 -0.48 -0.79 -12.54
C ALA A 66 0.83 -0.21 -13.13
N LEU A 67 1.06 1.10 -12.99
CA LEU A 67 2.31 1.74 -13.39
C LEU A 67 3.50 1.23 -12.58
N PHE A 68 3.36 1.09 -11.26
CA PHE A 68 4.37 0.48 -10.40
C PHE A 68 4.72 -0.92 -10.89
N TRP A 69 3.72 -1.80 -11.06
CA TRP A 69 3.95 -3.17 -11.51
C TRP A 69 4.64 -3.24 -12.87
N ARG A 70 4.22 -2.39 -13.82
CA ARG A 70 4.83 -2.32 -15.15
C ARG A 70 6.28 -1.86 -15.07
N ALA A 71 6.59 -0.84 -14.26
CA ALA A 71 7.95 -0.37 -14.08
C ALA A 71 8.81 -1.45 -13.39
N PHE A 72 8.34 -1.98 -12.26
CA PHE A 72 9.04 -3.02 -11.51
C PHE A 72 9.40 -4.24 -12.37
N LEU A 73 8.42 -4.80 -13.10
CA LEU A 73 8.64 -5.96 -13.98
C LEU A 73 9.63 -5.67 -15.11
N ARG A 74 9.65 -4.43 -15.61
CA ARG A 74 10.64 -3.99 -16.60
C ARG A 74 12.05 -3.92 -15.98
N GLU A 75 12.18 -3.33 -14.80
CA GLU A 75 13.49 -3.16 -14.15
C GLU A 75 14.12 -4.46 -13.66
N ILE A 76 13.31 -5.44 -13.21
CA ILE A 76 13.84 -6.76 -12.82
C ILE A 76 14.13 -7.66 -14.03
N GLU A 77 13.80 -7.22 -15.25
CA GLU A 77 13.93 -7.97 -16.52
C GLU A 77 13.37 -9.40 -16.45
N TRP A 78 12.34 -9.62 -15.62
CA TRP A 78 11.83 -10.95 -15.28
C TRP A 78 10.31 -11.00 -15.29
N LYS A 79 9.77 -12.18 -15.62
CA LYS A 79 8.34 -12.46 -15.54
C LYS A 79 8.06 -13.29 -14.29
N ILE A 80 7.23 -12.74 -13.41
CA ILE A 80 6.67 -13.51 -12.29
C ILE A 80 5.35 -14.15 -12.74
N SER A 81 5.01 -15.31 -12.17
CA SER A 81 3.71 -15.92 -12.41
C SER A 81 2.59 -15.14 -11.73
N ASP A 82 1.34 -15.38 -12.14
CA ASP A 82 0.18 -14.76 -11.50
C ASP A 82 0.05 -15.18 -10.03
N GLU A 83 0.43 -16.41 -9.68
CA GLU A 83 0.45 -16.90 -8.29
C GLU A 83 1.50 -16.15 -7.46
N CYS A 84 2.69 -15.91 -8.02
CA CYS A 84 3.72 -15.12 -7.34
C CYS A 84 3.24 -13.68 -7.14
N ARG A 85 2.63 -13.08 -8.17
CA ARG A 85 2.06 -11.73 -8.07
C ARG A 85 0.94 -11.64 -7.02
N HIS A 86 0.09 -12.66 -6.96
CA HIS A 86 -0.94 -12.77 -5.93
C HIS A 86 -0.32 -12.88 -4.53
N ALA A 87 0.68 -13.73 -4.34
CA ALA A 87 1.39 -13.85 -3.06
C ALA A 87 2.04 -12.52 -2.62
N VAL A 88 2.64 -11.76 -3.54
CA VAL A 88 3.18 -10.43 -3.21
C VAL A 88 2.07 -9.46 -2.76
N ASN A 89 0.88 -9.54 -3.36
CA ASN A 89 -0.26 -8.71 -2.94
C ASN A 89 -0.79 -9.12 -1.55
N GLU A 90 -0.83 -10.41 -1.22
CA GLU A 90 -1.19 -10.89 0.12
C GLU A 90 -0.20 -10.39 1.18
N VAL A 91 1.10 -10.48 0.88
CA VAL A 91 2.15 -9.97 1.78
C VAL A 91 2.06 -8.44 1.90
N ARG A 92 1.72 -7.70 0.83
CA ARG A 92 1.43 -6.26 0.90
C ARG A 92 0.28 -5.98 1.85
N THR A 93 -0.83 -6.73 1.75
CA THR A 93 -1.98 -6.60 2.66
C THR A 93 -1.55 -6.80 4.12
N LEU A 94 -0.76 -7.84 4.39
CA LEU A 94 -0.17 -8.05 5.73
C LEU A 94 0.70 -6.87 6.16
N GLY A 95 1.48 -6.28 5.25
CA GLY A 95 2.33 -5.12 5.54
C GLY A 95 1.52 -3.88 5.92
N VAL A 96 0.43 -3.62 5.22
CA VAL A 96 -0.53 -2.55 5.54
C VAL A 96 -1.15 -2.78 6.92
N LEU A 97 -1.58 -4.00 7.22
CA LEU A 97 -2.14 -4.38 8.52
C LEU A 97 -1.13 -4.20 9.65
N LEU A 98 0.10 -4.68 9.50
CA LEU A 98 1.13 -4.53 10.52
C LEU A 98 1.52 -3.07 10.73
N ARG A 99 1.55 -2.27 9.65
CA ARG A 99 1.93 -0.86 9.72
C ARG A 99 0.88 0.02 10.37
N TYR A 100 -0.39 -0.18 10.04
CA TYR A 100 -1.47 0.74 10.42
C TYR A 100 -2.49 0.12 11.38
N GLY A 101 -2.50 -1.19 11.54
CA GLY A 101 -3.39 -1.90 12.46
C GLY A 101 -2.88 -1.97 13.90
N PHE A 102 -1.63 -1.55 14.15
CA PHE A 102 -1.03 -1.56 15.48
C PHE A 102 -0.43 -0.20 15.84
N ARG A 103 -0.56 0.19 17.10
CA ARG A 103 0.10 1.36 17.70
C ARG A 103 1.23 0.90 18.59
N TRP A 104 2.31 1.64 18.54
CA TRP A 104 3.46 1.49 19.43
C TRP A 104 3.39 2.62 20.46
N GLU A 105 2.98 2.30 21.67
CA GLU A 105 2.90 3.25 22.79
C GLU A 105 3.72 2.71 23.95
N ASN A 106 4.73 3.46 24.38
CA ASN A 106 5.62 3.12 25.50
C ASN A 106 6.23 1.70 25.39
N GLY A 107 6.67 1.30 24.19
CA GLY A 107 7.24 -0.03 23.94
C GLY A 107 6.23 -1.18 23.95
N THR A 108 4.94 -0.88 24.08
CA THR A 108 3.84 -1.86 23.97
C THR A 108 3.18 -1.75 22.61
N VAL A 109 2.99 -2.89 21.96
CA VAL A 109 2.23 -3.01 20.72
C VAL A 109 0.78 -3.33 21.08
N SER A 110 -0.16 -2.53 20.58
CA SER A 110 -1.59 -2.79 20.75
C SER A 110 -2.35 -2.54 19.45
N PRO A 111 -3.43 -3.29 19.17
CA PRO A 111 -4.27 -3.02 18.00
C PRO A 111 -4.87 -1.61 18.04
N VAL A 112 -5.03 -0.98 16.88
CA VAL A 112 -5.81 0.27 16.77
C VAL A 112 -7.28 -0.01 17.10
N LYS A 113 -7.94 0.92 17.80
CA LYS A 113 -9.39 0.84 18.08
C LYS A 113 -10.24 1.32 16.90
N ASP A 114 -9.71 2.27 16.13
CA ASP A 114 -10.36 2.82 14.95
C ASP A 114 -9.64 2.27 13.71
N THR A 115 -10.34 1.43 12.95
CA THR A 115 -9.83 0.77 11.75
C THR A 115 -10.28 1.48 10.48
N THR A 116 -11.00 2.60 10.55
CA THR A 116 -11.49 3.33 9.36
C THR A 116 -10.37 3.72 8.40
N TYR A 117 -9.17 3.94 8.94
CA TYR A 117 -7.97 4.21 8.15
C TYR A 117 -7.52 2.99 7.32
N LEU A 118 -7.67 1.77 7.86
CA LEU A 118 -7.35 0.52 7.15
C LEU A 118 -8.32 0.27 5.99
N ASP A 119 -9.60 0.64 6.16
CA ASP A 119 -10.62 0.47 5.11
C ASP A 119 -10.21 1.16 3.81
N VAL A 120 -9.46 2.27 3.87
CA VAL A 120 -8.98 2.97 2.66
C VAL A 120 -7.99 2.15 1.84
N PHE A 121 -7.23 1.26 2.49
CA PHE A 121 -6.23 0.41 1.83
C PHE A 121 -6.75 -0.98 1.49
N LEU A 122 -7.73 -1.46 2.26
CA LEU A 122 -8.19 -2.85 2.26
C LEU A 122 -9.62 -3.02 1.73
N LYS A 123 -10.26 -1.95 1.26
CA LYS A 123 -11.68 -1.97 0.84
C LYS A 123 -11.99 -3.08 -0.16
N ASP A 124 -11.12 -3.27 -1.14
CA ASP A 124 -11.36 -4.21 -2.22
C ASP A 124 -11.11 -5.64 -1.73
N GLU A 125 -10.10 -5.84 -0.90
CA GLU A 125 -9.77 -7.11 -0.25
C GLU A 125 -10.86 -7.54 0.74
N LEU A 126 -11.43 -6.62 1.50
CA LEU A 126 -12.54 -6.86 2.41
C LEU A 126 -13.82 -7.25 1.66
N LYS A 127 -14.13 -6.57 0.56
CA LYS A 127 -15.26 -6.95 -0.30
C LYS A 127 -15.11 -8.35 -0.88
N LEU A 128 -13.92 -8.69 -1.38
CA LEU A 128 -13.65 -10.02 -1.93
C LEU A 128 -13.80 -11.10 -0.86
N ALA A 129 -13.36 -10.84 0.38
CA ALA A 129 -13.55 -11.75 1.50
C ALA A 129 -15.04 -11.95 1.83
N GLU A 130 -15.84 -10.88 1.87
CA GLU A 130 -17.29 -10.93 2.10
C GLU A 130 -18.02 -11.72 1.00
N GLU A 131 -17.66 -11.51 -0.26
CA GLU A 131 -18.23 -12.24 -1.41
C GLU A 131 -17.87 -13.73 -1.37
N SER A 132 -16.65 -14.07 -0.94
CA SER A 132 -16.22 -15.46 -0.80
C SER A 132 -16.98 -16.20 0.31
N HIS A 133 -17.21 -15.55 1.46
CA HIS A 133 -17.98 -16.13 2.57
C HIS A 133 -19.50 -16.17 2.30
N GLY A 134 -20.03 -15.24 1.50
CA GLY A 134 -21.42 -15.28 1.07
C GLY A 134 -21.75 -16.44 0.13
N SER A 135 -20.75 -17.00 -0.54
CA SER A 135 -20.90 -18.16 -1.44
C SER A 135 -20.89 -19.52 -0.72
N GLU A 136 -20.39 -19.59 0.51
CA GLU A 136 -20.34 -20.81 1.32
C GLU A 136 -21.62 -21.04 2.17
N GLY A 137 -22.58 -20.11 2.13
CA GLY A 137 -23.79 -20.11 2.97
C GLY A 137 -25.08 -20.62 2.30
N THR A 138 -25.02 -21.10 1.06
CA THR A 138 -26.16 -21.69 0.35
C THR A 138 -25.77 -23.03 -0.26
N ASP A 139 -25.79 -24.08 0.56
CA ASP A 139 -25.98 -25.47 0.15
C ASP A 139 -26.64 -26.26 1.29
#